data_AF-A0A6G3YXE5-F1
#
_entry.id   AF-A0A6G3YXE5-F1
#
_cell.length_a   1.000
_cell.length_b   1.000
_cell.length_c   1.000
_cell.angle_alpha   90.00
_cell.angle_beta   90.00
_cell.angle_gamma   90.00
#
_symmetry.space_group_name_H-M   'P 1'
#
loop_
_entity.id
_entity.type
_entity.pdbx_description
1 polymer ?
#
loop_
_entity_poly.entity_id
_entity_poly.type
_entity_poly.pdbx_seq_one_letter_code
_entity_poly.pdbx_strand_id
1 'polypeptide(L)'
;TSLEGAIAGFAVGLIQDGLTGYFPTHTIGFVLVGFLTARIQKQRFIQEDFVSVAIIVFGMTVIAQTVMALQVSAHQLLLNDSPYPSLADIWLQHQRIALSSAILSSLWAPVIYYPLNRWWGHYEQIMTPPGGK
;
A
#
# COMPACT_ATOMS: atom_id res chain seq x y z
N THR A 1 7.60 -8.13 -11.83
CA THR A 1 7.48 -9.45 -11.18
C THR A 1 7.09 -9.30 -9.71
N SER A 2 6.70 -10.36 -8.99
CA SER A 2 6.32 -10.24 -7.55
C SER A 2 7.49 -9.80 -6.67
N LEU A 3 8.73 -10.17 -7.04
CA LEU A 3 9.93 -9.72 -6.37
C LEU A 3 10.17 -8.22 -6.57
N GLU A 4 10.02 -7.71 -7.80
CA GLU A 4 10.09 -6.26 -8.06
C GLU A 4 9.06 -5.48 -7.25
N GLY A 5 7.84 -5.99 -7.13
CA GLY A 5 6.80 -5.38 -6.28
C GLY A 5 7.20 -5.33 -4.80
N ALA A 6 7.80 -6.41 -4.28
CA ALA A 6 8.30 -6.45 -2.92
C ALA A 6 9.47 -5.46 -2.68
N ILE A 7 10.39 -5.36 -3.64
CA ILE A 7 11.53 -4.42 -3.58
C ILE A 7 11.04 -2.97 -3.65
N ALA A 8 10.07 -2.67 -4.51
CA ALA A 8 9.44 -1.36 -4.57
C ALA A 8 8.77 -1.01 -3.23
N GLY A 9 8.04 -1.96 -2.64
CA GLY A 9 7.45 -1.81 -1.30
C GLY A 9 8.50 -1.57 -0.22
N PHE A 10 9.62 -2.30 -0.26
CA PHE A 10 10.74 -2.12 0.66
C PHE A 10 11.32 -0.70 0.57
N ALA A 11 11.63 -0.24 -0.64
CA ALA A 11 12.20 1.09 -0.86
C ALA A 11 11.26 2.21 -0.39
N VAL A 12 9.96 2.13 -0.74
CA VAL A 12 8.96 3.12 -0.31
C VAL A 12 8.79 3.11 1.22
N GLY A 13 8.79 1.92 1.83
CA GLY A 13 8.67 1.82 3.28
C GLY A 13 9.86 2.40 4.03
N LEU A 14 11.09 2.20 3.56
CA LEU A 14 12.27 2.83 4.14
C LEU A 14 12.23 4.36 4.01
N ILE A 15 11.76 4.87 2.88
CA ILE A 15 11.58 6.32 2.68
C ILE A 15 10.57 6.85 3.71
N GLN A 16 9.44 6.15 3.90
CA GLN A 16 8.43 6.58 4.85
C GLN A 16 8.89 6.49 6.31
N ASP A 17 9.64 5.45 6.67
CA ASP A 17 10.24 5.31 8.00
C ASP A 17 11.26 6.42 8.27
N GLY A 18 12.03 6.83 7.26
CA GLY A 18 12.93 7.98 7.34
C GLY A 18 12.22 9.32 7.57
N LEU A 19 10.96 9.46 7.15
CA LEU A 19 10.17 10.68 7.30
C LEU A 19 9.33 10.73 8.58
N THR A 20 8.91 9.57 9.11
CA THR A 20 7.90 9.50 10.18
C THR A 20 8.43 8.94 11.50
N GLY A 21 9.48 8.13 11.46
CA GLY A 21 10.03 7.46 12.62
C GLY A 21 10.31 5.98 12.35
N TYR A 22 11.18 5.40 13.16
CA TYR A 22 11.65 4.02 12.98
C TYR A 22 10.67 2.96 13.50
N PHE A 23 9.75 3.31 14.41
CA PHE A 23 8.80 2.38 15.00
C PHE A 23 7.41 3.03 15.22
N PRO A 24 6.31 2.36 14.82
CA PRO A 24 6.24 1.11 14.07
C PRO A 24 6.75 1.27 12.62
N THR A 25 7.34 0.22 12.03
CA THR A 25 7.91 0.28 10.68
C THR A 25 6.85 0.08 9.60
N HIS A 26 6.84 0.97 8.61
CA HIS A 26 6.01 0.87 7.42
C HIS A 26 6.57 -0.12 6.41
N THR A 27 7.88 -0.40 6.48
CA THR A 27 8.59 -1.28 5.56
C THR A 27 7.97 -2.68 5.48
N ILE A 28 7.62 -3.29 6.61
CA ILE A 28 7.01 -4.63 6.62
C ILE A 28 5.66 -4.63 5.90
N GLY A 29 4.82 -3.63 6.18
CA GLY A 29 3.50 -3.48 5.56
C GLY A 29 3.60 -3.25 4.05
N PHE A 30 4.50 -2.36 3.61
CA PHE A 30 4.66 -2.07 2.19
C PHE A 30 5.32 -3.17 1.39
N VAL A 31 6.27 -3.93 1.96
CA VAL A 31 6.82 -5.13 1.29
C VAL A 31 5.71 -6.13 1.00
N LEU A 32 4.87 -6.41 2.00
CA LEU A 32 3.74 -7.33 1.85
C LEU A 32 2.75 -6.82 0.79
N VAL A 33 2.34 -5.55 0.88
CA VAL A 33 1.41 -4.94 -0.07
C VAL A 33 2.00 -4.90 -1.49
N GLY A 34 3.27 -4.54 -1.64
CA GLY A 34 3.95 -4.51 -2.95
C GLY A 34 4.03 -5.88 -3.59
N PHE A 35 4.34 -6.92 -2.80
CA PHE A 35 4.30 -8.31 -3.25
C PHE A 35 2.89 -8.74 -3.70
N LEU A 36 1.87 -8.47 -2.88
CA LEU A 36 0.48 -8.84 -3.17
C LEU A 36 -0.07 -8.09 -4.39
N THR A 37 0.18 -6.79 -4.49
CA THR A 37 -0.23 -5.97 -5.64
C THR A 37 0.38 -6.50 -6.95
N ALA A 38 1.66 -6.86 -6.95
CA ALA A 38 2.30 -7.45 -8.12
C ALA A 38 1.75 -8.85 -8.49
N ARG A 39 1.25 -9.61 -7.50
CA ARG A 39 0.55 -10.89 -7.75
C ARG A 39 -0.83 -10.67 -8.36
N ILE A 40 -1.59 -9.69 -7.86
CA ILE A 40 -2.92 -9.34 -8.38
C ILE A 40 -2.82 -8.80 -9.82
N GLN A 41 -1.83 -7.96 -10.11
CA GLN A 41 -1.57 -7.47 -11.48
C GLN A 41 -1.37 -8.60 -12.48
N LYS A 42 -0.62 -9.64 -12.11
CA LYS A 42 -0.39 -10.82 -12.96
C LYS A 42 -1.68 -11.57 -13.30
N GLN A 43 -2.72 -11.49 -12.47
CA GLN A 43 -3.99 -12.20 -12.67
C GLN A 43 -5.01 -11.41 -13.51
N ARG A 44 -4.60 -10.32 -14.18
CA ARG A 44 -5.41 -9.50 -15.10
C ARG A 44 -6.60 -8.74 -14.46
N PHE A 45 -6.72 -8.74 -13.13
CA PHE A 45 -7.79 -8.04 -12.39
C PHE A 45 -7.78 -6.50 -12.50
N ILE A 46 -6.65 -5.89 -12.88
CA ILE A 46 -6.49 -4.41 -12.91
C ILE A 46 -6.97 -3.78 -14.24
N GLN A 47 -7.32 -4.59 -15.24
CA GLN A 47 -7.83 -4.07 -16.51
C GLN A 47 -9.34 -3.79 -16.54
N GLU A 48 -10.11 -4.24 -15.54
CA GLU A 48 -11.57 -4.29 -15.72
C GLU A 48 -12.34 -3.01 -15.36
N ASP A 49 -12.03 -2.23 -14.31
CA ASP A 49 -12.80 -0.99 -14.05
C ASP A 49 -12.12 -0.05 -13.03
N PHE A 50 -12.49 1.24 -13.06
CA PHE A 50 -12.05 2.23 -12.08
C PHE A 50 -12.39 1.82 -10.63
N VAL A 51 -13.50 1.09 -10.46
CA VAL A 51 -13.94 0.55 -9.16
C VAL A 51 -12.96 -0.50 -8.63
N SER A 52 -12.42 -1.36 -9.50
CA SER A 52 -11.48 -2.41 -9.12
C SER A 52 -10.20 -1.84 -8.54
N VAL A 53 -9.67 -0.76 -9.12
CA VAL A 53 -8.49 -0.05 -8.59
C VAL A 53 -8.77 0.46 -7.17
N ALA A 54 -9.93 1.09 -6.95
CA ALA A 54 -10.32 1.57 -5.63
C ALA A 54 -10.44 0.43 -4.61
N ILE A 55 -11.08 -0.68 -4.96
CA ILE A 55 -11.25 -1.85 -4.06
C ILE A 55 -9.90 -2.47 -3.70
N ILE A 56 -8.99 -2.61 -4.67
CA ILE A 56 -7.65 -3.16 -4.42
C ILE A 56 -6.90 -2.24 -3.44
N VAL A 57 -6.88 -0.93 -3.68
CA VAL A 57 -6.18 0.01 -2.80
C VAL A 57 -6.82 0.06 -1.40
N PHE A 58 -8.14 -0.03 -1.32
CA PHE A 58 -8.85 -0.16 -0.04
C PHE A 58 -8.33 -1.37 0.75
N GLY A 59 -8.35 -2.56 0.14
CA GLY A 59 -7.91 -3.80 0.78
C GLY A 59 -6.43 -3.75 1.17
N MET A 60 -5.57 -3.27 0.29
CA MET A 60 -4.13 -3.13 0.58
C MET A 60 -3.84 -2.15 1.71
N THR A 61 -4.61 -1.06 1.79
CA THR A 61 -4.47 -0.09 2.88
C THR A 61 -4.88 -0.71 4.21
N VAL A 62 -5.98 -1.47 4.27
CA VAL A 62 -6.39 -2.20 5.48
C VAL A 62 -5.31 -3.20 5.92
N ILE A 63 -4.70 -3.93 4.97
CA ILE A 63 -3.62 -4.87 5.27
C ILE A 63 -2.41 -4.13 5.86
N ALA A 64 -1.95 -3.06 5.23
CA ALA A 64 -0.81 -2.28 5.71
C ALA A 64 -1.04 -1.72 7.13
N GLN A 65 -2.23 -1.16 7.37
CA GLN A 65 -2.61 -0.63 8.69
C GLN A 65 -2.69 -1.75 9.74
N THR A 66 -3.20 -2.92 9.36
CA THR A 66 -3.27 -4.07 10.27
C THR A 66 -1.89 -4.58 10.64
N VAL A 67 -0.95 -4.63 9.69
CA VAL A 67 0.46 -4.96 9.98
C VAL A 67 1.06 -3.97 10.98
N MET A 68 0.73 -2.68 10.88
CA MET A 68 1.18 -1.69 11.85
C MET A 68 0.56 -1.91 13.25
N ALA A 69 -0.76 -2.16 13.33
CA ALA A 69 -1.44 -2.48 14.58
C ALA A 69 -0.89 -3.76 15.23
N LEU A 70 -0.52 -4.76 14.44
CA LEU A 70 0.12 -5.98 14.92
C LEU A 70 1.52 -5.71 15.48
N GLN A 71 2.31 -4.82 14.86
CA GLN A 71 3.62 -4.43 15.41
C GLN A 71 3.49 -3.75 16.77
N VAL A 72 2.54 -2.81 16.91
CA VAL A 72 2.28 -2.13 18.18
C VAL A 72 1.74 -3.10 19.23
N SER A 73 0.85 -4.01 18.84
CA SER A 73 0.34 -5.07 19.73
C SER A 73 1.45 -6.01 20.20
N ALA A 74 2.37 -6.39 19.31
CA ALA A 74 3.51 -7.24 19.64
C ALA A 74 4.46 -6.51 20.60
N HIS A 75 4.71 -5.22 20.40
CA HIS A 75 5.51 -4.40 21.33
C HIS A 75 4.88 -4.35 22.73
N GLN A 76 3.56 -4.15 22.80
CA GLN A 76 2.80 -4.14 24.06
C GLN A 76 2.86 -5.48 24.80
N LEU A 77 2.82 -6.60 24.07
CA LEU A 77 2.83 -7.94 24.66
C LEU A 77 4.21 -8.43 25.07
N LEU A 78 5.25 -8.03 24.34
CA LEU A 78 6.61 -8.54 24.54
C LEU A 78 7.43 -7.67 25.51
N LEU A 79 7.04 -6.41 25.72
CA LEU A 79 7.77 -5.46 26.56
C LEU A 79 6.88 -4.97 27.70
N ASN A 80 7.31 -5.23 28.94
CA ASN A 80 6.56 -4.87 30.15
C ASN A 80 6.45 -3.35 30.36
N ASP A 81 7.42 -2.56 29.89
CA ASP A 81 7.45 -1.09 29.96
C ASP A 81 7.04 -0.42 28.64
N SER A 82 6.13 -1.06 27.89
CA SER A 82 5.70 -0.52 26.61
C SER A 82 4.98 0.83 26.79
N PRO A 83 5.33 1.88 26.03
CA PRO A 83 4.68 3.19 26.11
C PRO A 83 3.30 3.21 25.42
N TYR A 84 2.88 2.09 24.84
CA TYR A 84 1.62 1.99 24.09
C TYR A 84 0.43 1.69 25.02
N PRO A 85 -0.79 2.10 24.63
CA PRO A 85 -1.99 1.87 25.43
C PRO A 85 -2.38 0.38 25.43
N SER A 86 -3.46 0.05 26.15
CA SER A 86 -3.94 -1.33 26.23
C SER A 86 -4.26 -1.90 24.84
N LEU A 87 -4.22 -3.23 24.69
CA LEU A 87 -4.55 -3.87 23.42
C LEU A 87 -5.95 -3.46 22.92
N ALA A 88 -6.94 -3.36 23.82
CA ALA A 88 -8.28 -2.95 23.44
C ALA A 88 -8.30 -1.55 22.82
N ASP A 89 -7.55 -0.60 23.39
CA ASP A 89 -7.46 0.77 22.87
C ASP A 89 -6.74 0.82 21.51
N ILE A 90 -5.66 0.03 21.35
CA ILE A 90 -4.93 -0.09 20.09
C ILE A 90 -5.88 -0.54 18.97
N TRP A 91 -6.68 -1.58 19.21
CA TRP A 91 -7.58 -2.14 18.20
C TRP A 91 -8.79 -1.23 17.92
N LEU A 92 -9.32 -0.54 18.92
CA LEU A 92 -10.37 0.48 18.74
C LEU A 92 -9.86 1.65 17.88
N GLN A 93 -8.66 2.13 18.15
CA GLN A 93 -8.04 3.19 17.36
C GLN A 93 -7.71 2.72 15.94
N HIS A 94 -7.19 1.49 15.81
CA HIS A 94 -6.90 0.86 14.52
C HIS A 94 -8.14 0.80 13.62
N GLN A 95 -9.29 0.37 14.13
CA GLN A 95 -10.53 0.33 13.33
C GLN A 95 -10.85 1.68 12.69
N ARG A 96 -10.73 2.77 13.45
CA ARG A 96 -10.98 4.12 12.94
C ARG A 96 -9.92 4.54 11.91
N ILE A 97 -8.65 4.32 12.21
CA ILE A 97 -7.53 4.73 11.35
C ILE A 97 -7.51 3.92 10.05
N ALA A 98 -7.69 2.60 10.13
CA ALA A 98 -7.69 1.71 8.98
C ALA A 98 -8.83 2.02 8.02
N LEU A 99 -10.06 2.18 8.53
CA LEU A 99 -11.22 2.50 7.68
C LEU A 99 -11.08 3.88 7.03
N SER A 100 -10.74 4.91 7.80
CA SER A 100 -10.59 6.27 7.25
C SER A 100 -9.47 6.34 6.21
N SER A 101 -8.32 5.73 6.49
CA SER A 101 -7.20 5.68 5.55
C SER A 101 -7.55 4.89 4.30
N ALA A 102 -8.22 3.75 4.44
CA ALA A 102 -8.59 2.91 3.30
C ALA A 102 -9.60 3.60 2.39
N ILE A 103 -10.58 4.31 2.94
CA ILE A 103 -11.55 5.10 2.17
C ILE A 103 -10.85 6.26 1.46
N LEU A 104 -10.00 7.02 2.16
CA LEU A 104 -9.30 8.14 1.56
C LEU A 104 -8.37 7.68 0.42
N SER A 105 -7.54 6.65 0.67
CA SER A 105 -6.63 6.10 -0.33
C SER A 105 -7.36 5.51 -1.53
N SER A 106 -8.48 4.81 -1.32
CA SER A 106 -9.24 4.20 -2.41
C SER A 106 -9.93 5.24 -3.30
N LEU A 107 -10.40 6.35 -2.73
CA LEU A 107 -11.01 7.44 -3.49
C LEU A 107 -9.97 8.18 -4.34
N TRP A 108 -8.77 8.39 -3.83
CA TRP A 108 -7.69 9.03 -4.58
C TRP A 108 -7.08 8.13 -5.66
N ALA A 109 -7.14 6.82 -5.49
CA ALA A 109 -6.46 5.89 -6.39
C ALA A 109 -6.90 6.00 -7.86
N PRO A 110 -8.20 5.98 -8.23
CA PRO A 110 -8.63 6.18 -9.61
C PRO A 110 -8.26 7.57 -10.16
N VAL A 111 -8.36 8.61 -9.31
CA VAL A 111 -8.06 10.00 -9.66
C VAL A 111 -6.59 10.16 -10.07
N ILE A 112 -5.68 9.44 -9.42
CA ILE A 112 -4.24 9.45 -9.74
C ILE A 112 -3.91 8.46 -10.86
N TYR A 113 -4.48 7.25 -10.82
CA TYR A 113 -4.19 6.18 -11.76
C TYR A 113 -4.56 6.55 -13.20
N TYR A 114 -5.75 7.12 -13.40
CA TYR A 114 -6.25 7.45 -14.74
C TYR A 114 -5.35 8.44 -15.52
N PRO A 115 -5.01 9.63 -15.00
CA PRO A 115 -4.15 10.58 -15.73
C PRO A 115 -2.75 10.02 -15.96
N LEU A 116 -2.20 9.28 -14.98
CA LEU A 116 -0.87 8.68 -15.11
C LEU A 116 -0.84 7.60 -16.21
N ASN A 117 -1.85 6.73 -16.25
CA ASN A 117 -1.99 5.71 -17.28
C ASN A 117 -2.15 6.34 -18.67
N ARG A 118 -2.94 7.42 -18.79
CA ARG A 118 -3.10 8.17 -20.05
C ARG A 118 -1.79 8.82 -20.50
N TRP A 119 -1.05 9.41 -19.56
CA TRP A 119 0.23 10.05 -19.87
C TRP A 119 1.27 9.02 -20.32
N TRP A 120 1.35 7.87 -19.64
CA TRP A 120 2.25 6.78 -20.04
C TRP A 120 1.94 6.27 -21.45
N GLY A 121 0.67 6.06 -21.78
CA GLY A 121 0.28 5.66 -23.14
C GLY A 121 0.63 6.70 -24.22
N HIS A 122 0.53 8.00 -23.90
CA HIS A 122 0.97 9.05 -24.81
C HIS A 122 2.49 9.04 -25.03
N TYR A 123 3.26 8.81 -23.97
CA TYR A 123 4.72 8.69 -24.04
C TYR A 123 5.16 7.49 -24.89
N GLU A 124 4.52 6.32 -24.72
CA GLU A 124 4.79 5.13 -25.53
C GLU A 124 4.51 5.38 -27.02
N GLN A 125 3.42 6.08 -27.35
CA GLN A 125 3.08 6.47 -28.73
C GLN A 125 4.10 7.41 -29.36
N ILE A 126 4.66 8.36 -28.60
CA ILE A 126 5.69 9.28 -29.13
C ILE A 126 7.00 8.55 -29.40
N MET A 127 7.34 7.55 -28.57
CA MET A 127 8.65 6.90 -28.61
C MET A 127 8.70 5.64 -29.47
N THR A 128 7.55 5.12 -29.88
CA THR A 128 7.48 4.12 -30.94
C THR A 128 7.40 4.83 -32.30
N PRO A 129 8.47 4.79 -33.13
CA PRO A 129 8.42 5.41 -34.45
C PRO A 129 7.36 4.70 -35.31
N PRO A 130 6.69 5.43 -36.22
CA PRO A 130 5.72 4.84 -37.13
C PRO A 130 6.44 3.88 -38.10
N GLY A 131 6.48 2.59 -37.78
CA GLY A 131 7.09 1.57 -38.64
C GLY A 131 7.83 0.39 -37.96
N GLY A 132 7.82 0.27 -36.63
CA GLY A 132 8.38 -0.91 -35.97
C GLY A 132 7.46 -2.13 -36.09
N LYS A 133 7.88 -3.13 -36.87
CA LYS A 133 7.36 -4.50 -36.80
C LYS A 133 7.67 -5.15 -35.46
#